data_AF-A0AAD5WKF8-F1
#
_entry.id   AF-A0AAD5WKF8-F1
#
_cell.length_a   1.000
_cell.length_b   1.000
_cell.length_c   1.000
_cell.angle_alpha   90.00
_cell.angle_beta   90.00
_cell.angle_gamma   90.00
#
_symmetry.space_group_name_H-M   'P 1'
#
loop_
_entity.id
_entity.type
_entity.pdbx_description
1 polymer ?
#
loop_
_entity_poly.entity_id
_entity_poly.type
_entity_poly.pdbx_seq_one_letter_code
_entity_poly.pdbx_strand_id
1 'polypeptide(L)' 'MLVGVCEGVIRNLFGLVPPELFSSLGVEKMYLVGNAKRKRFSVHIQRCLDELGASHIKLEPALTDTSAAYGAALHALR' A
#
# COMPACT_ATOMS: atom_id res chain seq x y z
N MET A 1 17.36 -11.84 -4.77
CA MET A 1 16.66 -11.19 -5.89
C MET A 1 16.25 -9.78 -5.46
N LEU A 2 17.08 -8.81 -5.84
CA LEU A 2 16.94 -7.34 -5.93
C LEU A 2 16.05 -6.59 -4.91
N VAL A 3 16.66 -6.06 -3.85
CA VAL A 3 16.06 -4.95 -3.03
C VAL A 3 15.64 -3.78 -3.95
N GLY A 4 16.49 -3.44 -4.93
CA GLY A 4 16.19 -2.41 -5.92
C GLY A 4 14.96 -2.70 -6.81
N VAL A 5 14.61 -3.97 -7.04
CA VAL A 5 13.37 -4.31 -7.78
C VAL A 5 12.15 -4.10 -6.90
N CYS A 6 12.20 -4.48 -5.63
CA CYS A 6 11.07 -4.23 -4.71
C CYS A 6 10.82 -2.72 -4.59
N GLU A 7 11.88 -1.95 -4.36
CA GLU A 7 11.83 -0.48 -4.32
C GLU A 7 11.29 0.13 -5.61
N GLY A 8 11.80 -0.28 -6.77
CA GLY A 8 11.36 0.23 -8.07
C GLY A 8 9.90 -0.09 -8.37
N VAL A 9 9.44 -1.29 -8.04
CA VAL A 9 8.03 -1.69 -8.19
C VAL A 9 7.13 -0.82 -7.31
N ILE A 10 7.48 -0.65 -6.03
CA ILE A 10 6.68 0.18 -5.11
C ILE A 10 6.66 1.64 -5.59
N ARG A 11 7.80 2.22 -5.97
CA ARG A 11 7.86 3.59 -6.50
C ARG A 11 7.02 3.76 -7.75
N ASN A 12 7.08 2.83 -8.69
CA ASN A 12 6.26 2.89 -9.89
C ASN A 12 4.77 2.81 -9.56
N LEU A 13 4.36 1.94 -8.64
CA LEU A 13 2.95 1.83 -8.22
C LEU A 13 2.45 3.13 -7.58
N PHE A 14 3.23 3.72 -6.67
CA PHE A 14 2.84 4.96 -5.99
C PHE A 14 2.92 6.18 -6.93
N GLY A 15 3.80 6.17 -7.92
CA GLY A 15 3.88 7.21 -8.94
C GLY A 15 2.68 7.26 -9.90
N LEU A 16 1.84 6.22 -9.92
CA LEU A 16 0.57 6.23 -10.68
C LEU A 16 -0.55 6.98 -9.96
N VAL A 17 -0.38 7.28 -8.67
CA VAL A 17 -1.40 7.91 -7.83
C VAL A 17 -1.00 9.35 -7.54
N PRO A 18 -1.79 10.35 -7.96
CA PRO A 18 -1.58 11.74 -7.57
C PRO A 18 -1.47 11.86 -6.04
N PRO A 19 -0.41 12.50 -5.50
CA PRO A 19 -0.17 12.55 -4.05
C PRO A 19 -1.34 13.16 -3.27
N GLU A 20 -2.04 14.11 -3.88
CA GLU A 20 -3.17 14.82 -3.30
C GLU A 20 -4.37 13.90 -3.01
N LEU A 21 -4.47 12.75 -3.68
CA LEU A 21 -5.54 11.78 -3.44
C LEU A 21 -5.43 11.13 -2.06
N PHE A 22 -4.22 10.94 -1.55
CA PHE A 22 -4.02 10.38 -0.21
C PHE A 22 -4.65 11.27 0.86
N SER A 23 -4.48 12.58 0.73
CA SER A 23 -5.01 13.56 1.67
C SER A 23 -6.48 13.92 1.40
N SER A 24 -6.86 14.15 0.14
CA SER A 24 -8.22 14.62 -0.22
C SER A 24 -9.31 13.57 0.00
N LEU A 25 -8.98 12.28 -0.11
CA LEU A 25 -9.91 11.19 0.17
C LEU A 25 -10.00 10.84 1.67
N GLY A 26 -9.23 11.53 2.53
CA GLY A 26 -9.21 11.27 3.97
C GLY A 26 -8.69 9.85 4.29
N VAL A 27 -7.70 9.37 3.56
CA VAL A 27 -7.16 8.03 3.78
C VAL A 27 -6.37 8.03 5.09
N GLU A 28 -6.82 7.27 6.08
CA GLU A 28 -6.11 7.16 7.37
C GLU A 28 -5.31 5.86 7.48
N LYS A 29 -5.69 4.83 6.72
CA LYS A 29 -5.14 3.48 6.83
C LYS A 29 -4.94 2.83 5.48
N MET A 30 -3.86 2.09 5.34
CA MET A 30 -3.57 1.25 4.18
C MET A 30 -3.25 -0.17 4.64
N TYR A 31 -4.07 -1.12 4.18
CA TYR A 31 -3.96 -2.52 4.56
C TYR A 31 -3.03 -3.30 3.61
N LEU A 32 -2.01 -3.95 4.19
CA LEU A 32 -1.10 -4.82 3.45
C LEU A 32 -1.66 -6.23 3.38
N VAL A 33 -1.89 -6.74 2.16
CA VAL A 33 -2.44 -8.07 1.89
C VAL A 33 -1.44 -8.97 1.16
N GLY A 34 -1.60 -10.29 1.32
CA GLY A 34 -0.72 -11.28 0.70
C GLY A 34 0.77 -11.01 0.92
N ASN A 35 1.56 -11.07 -0.16
CA ASN A 35 3.01 -10.87 -0.08
C ASN A 35 3.44 -9.46 0.36
N ALA A 36 2.57 -8.46 0.28
CA ALA A 36 2.88 -7.10 0.73
C ALA A 36 3.05 -7.01 2.26
N LYS A 37 2.53 -7.97 3.03
CA LYS A 37 2.75 -8.09 4.49
C LYS A 37 4.23 -8.27 4.87
N ARG A 38 5.07 -8.75 3.94
CA ARG A 38 6.49 -9.00 4.22
C ARG A 38 7.21 -7.66 4.45
N LYS A 39 8.06 -7.62 5.50
CA LYS A 39 8.79 -6.42 5.92
C LYS A 39 9.50 -5.69 4.77
N ARG A 40 10.07 -6.45 3.83
CA ARG A 40 10.77 -5.92 2.64
C ARG A 40 9.93 -5.00 1.75
N PHE A 41 8.60 -5.10 1.76
CA PHE A 41 7.72 -4.19 1.02
C PHE A 41 7.28 -3.02 1.90
N SER A 42 6.88 -3.30 3.15
CA SER A 42 6.40 -2.27 4.08
C SER A 42 7.36 -1.09 4.25
N VAL A 43 8.68 -1.35 4.31
CA VAL A 43 9.68 -0.29 4.46
C VAL A 43 9.73 0.66 3.25
N HIS A 44 9.58 0.13 2.03
CA HIS A 44 9.58 0.94 0.81
C HIS A 44 8.25 1.67 0.63
N ILE A 45 7.14 1.05 1.02
CA ILE A 45 5.81 1.67 1.01
C ILE A 45 5.78 2.87 1.96
N GLN A 46 6.25 2.69 3.20
CA GLN A 46 6.29 3.78 4.17
C GLN A 46 7.12 4.95 3.66
N ARG A 47 8.32 4.68 3.13
CA ARG A 47 9.17 5.72 2.57
C ARG A 47 8.51 6.47 1.41
N CYS A 48 7.77 5.78 0.53
CA CYS A 48 7.00 6.45 -0.52
C CYS A 48 5.89 7.34 0.06
N LEU A 49 5.16 6.88 1.08
CA LEU A 49 4.16 7.70 1.76
C LEU A 49 4.79 8.95 2.37
N ASP A 50 5.95 8.83 3.00
CA ASP A 50 6.67 9.96 3.58
C ASP A 50 7.12 10.97 2.50
N GLU A 51 7.68 10.47 1.38
CA GLU A 51 8.07 11.28 0.21
C GLU A 51 6.89 12.05 -0.40
N LEU A 52 5.68 11.49 -0.32
CA LEU A 52 4.45 12.08 -0.84
C LEU A 52 3.71 12.98 0.17
N GLY A 53 4.24 13.18 1.38
CA GLY A 53 3.56 13.94 2.44
C GLY A 53 2.35 13.21 3.04
N ALA A 54 2.23 11.91 2.81
CA ALA A 54 1.15 11.03 3.25
C ALA A 54 1.54 10.16 4.46
N SER A 55 2.48 10.62 5.30
CA SER A 55 2.98 9.88 6.48
C SER A 55 1.94 9.67 7.58
N HIS A 56 0.80 10.37 7.50
CA HIS A 56 -0.35 10.18 8.39
C HIS A 56 -1.06 8.84 8.17
N ILE A 57 -0.87 8.20 7.00
CA ILE A 57 -1.48 6.91 6.68
C ILE A 57 -0.80 5.79 7.49
N LYS A 58 -1.58 5.08 8.30
CA LYS A 58 -1.10 3.91 9.04
C LYS A 58 -1.04 2.68 8.14
N LEU A 59 0.15 2.08 8.04
CA LEU A 59 0.33 0.78 7.40
C LEU A 59 0.00 -0.35 8.38
N GLU A 60 -1.04 -1.13 8.07
CA GLU A 60 -1.48 -2.26 8.90
C GLU A 60 -1.47 -3.56 8.06
N PRO A 61 -0.84 -4.65 8.53
CA PRO A 61 -1.04 -5.95 7.89
C PRO A 61 -2.50 -6.38 8.09
N ALA A 62 -3.15 -6.84 7.02
CA ALA A 62 -4.48 -7.41 7.14
C ALA A 62 -4.44 -8.63 8.09
N LEU A 63 -5.44 -8.74 8.98
CA LEU A 63 -5.51 -9.79 9.99
C LEU A 63 -5.53 -11.19 9.38
N THR A 64 -6.26 -11.35 8.28
CA THR A 64 -6.42 -12.62 7.58
C THR A 64 -5.46 -12.71 6.40
N ASP A 65 -4.96 -13.91 6.12
CA ASP A 65 -4.26 -14.20 4.87
C ASP A 65 -5.27 -14.27 3.72
N THR A 66 -5.67 -13.09 3.27
CA THR A 66 -6.59 -12.91 2.16
C THR A 66 -5.83 -12.42 0.94
N SER A 67 -6.20 -12.94 -0.22
CA SER A 67 -5.78 -12.38 -1.50
C SER A 67 -6.49 -11.05 -1.76
N ALA A 68 -5.95 -10.25 -2.68
CA ALA A 68 -6.64 -9.05 -3.15
C ALA A 68 -8.02 -9.39 -3.77
N ALA A 69 -8.19 -10.61 -4.29
CA ALA A 69 -9.46 -11.08 -4.84
C ALA A 69 -10.58 -11.16 -3.79
N TYR A 70 -10.24 -11.38 -2.52
CA TYR A 70 -11.24 -11.35 -1.44
C TYR A 70 -11.83 -9.95 -1.26
N GLY A 71 -11.00 -8.91 -1.32
CA GLY A 71 -11.46 -7.51 -1.26
C GLY A 71 -12.37 -7.15 -2.44
N ALA A 72 -12.01 -7.59 -3.65
CA ALA A 72 -12.84 -7.39 -4.84
C ALA A 72 -14.19 -8.12 -4.74
N ALA A 73 -14.21 -9.35 -4.24
CA ALA A 73 -15.43 -10.11 -4.00
C ALA A 73 -16.34 -9.42 -2.97
N LEU A 74 -15.78 -8.91 -1.87
CA LEU A 74 -16.55 -8.17 -0.86
C LEU A 74 -17.15 -6.86 -1.42
N HIS A 75 -16.42 -6.17 -2.29
CA HIS A 75 -16.90 -4.95 -2.95
C HIS A 75 -18.06 -5.23 -3.90
N ALA A 76 -17.99 -6.33 -4.66
CA ALA A 76 -19.05 -6.73 -5.60
C ALA A 76 -20.37 -7.16 -4.93
N LEU A 77 -20.36 -7.38 -3.61
CA LEU A 77 -21.54 -7.72 -2.81
C LEU A 77 -22.22 -6.49 -2.17
N ARG A 78 -21.68 -5.29 -2.38
CA ARG A 78 -22.25 -4.01 -1.94
C ARG A 78 -22.87 -3.28 -3.11
#